data_AF-A0AAN4ZSD1-F1
#
_entry.id   AF-A0AAN4ZSD1-F1
#
_cell.length_a   1.000
_cell.length_b   1.000
_cell.length_c   1.000
_cell.angle_alpha   90.00
_cell.angle_beta   90.00
_cell.angle_gamma   90.00
#
_symmetry.space_group_name_H-M   'P 1'
#
loop_
_entity.id
_entity.type
_entity.pdbx_description
1 polymer ?
#
loop_
_entity_poly.entity_id
_entity_poly.type
_entity_poly.pdbx_seq_one_letter_code
_entity_poly.pdbx_strand_id
1 'polypeptide(L)' 'MLKTKARAQGRSIVVTLPVEKESTVFPGKEYLVSYGDDGTIVLIPKIEDPFADVAEGAFYESDVWENMPAVGKEVLDD' A
#
# COMPACT_ATOMS: atom_id res chain seq x y z
N MET A 1 -0.90 -22.53 10.59
CA MET A 1 -1.54 -22.52 9.26
C MET A 1 -2.99 -22.93 9.39
N LEU A 2 -3.91 -21.99 9.18
CA LEU A 2 -5.35 -22.25 9.25
C LEU A 2 -5.84 -22.86 7.94
N LYS A 3 -6.89 -23.67 7.99
CA LYS A 3 -7.49 -24.32 6.82
C LYS A 3 -8.93 -23.86 6.68
N THR A 4 -9.35 -23.65 5.43
CA THR A 4 -10.75 -23.34 5.10
C THR A 4 -11.09 -24.01 3.78
N LYS A 5 -12.39 -24.13 3.48
CA LYS A 5 -12.88 -24.75 2.26
C LYS A 5 -13.75 -23.76 1.51
N ALA A 6 -13.44 -23.57 0.22
CA ALA A 6 -14.27 -22.81 -0.68
C ALA A 6 -15.63 -23.51 -0.87
N ARG A 7 -16.70 -22.74 -0.96
CA ARG A 7 -18.06 -23.24 -1.21
C ARG A 7 -18.74 -22.42 -2.29
N ALA A 8 -19.52 -23.09 -3.14
CA ALA A 8 -20.40 -22.40 -4.07
C ALA A 8 -21.60 -21.81 -3.33
N GLN A 9 -21.92 -20.56 -3.62
CA GLN A 9 -23.11 -19.86 -3.15
C GLN A 9 -23.73 -19.14 -4.34
N GLY A 10 -24.77 -19.74 -4.92
CA GLY A 10 -25.34 -19.29 -6.18
C GLY A 10 -24.31 -19.35 -7.32
N ARG A 11 -24.04 -18.21 -7.95
CA ARG A 11 -23.04 -18.08 -9.03
C ARG A 11 -21.65 -17.66 -8.53
N SER A 12 -21.45 -17.60 -7.22
CA SER A 12 -20.22 -17.13 -6.60
C SER A 12 -19.52 -18.23 -5.82
N ILE A 13 -18.20 -18.13 -5.67
CA ILE A 13 -17.41 -18.93 -4.73
C ILE A 13 -17.12 -18.09 -3.50
N VAL A 14 -17.40 -18.64 -2.32
CA VAL A 14 -17.14 -18.00 -1.03
C VAL A 14 -16.08 -18.78 -0.28
N VAL A 15 -15.08 -18.06 0.22
CA VAL A 15 -14.04 -18.58 1.10
C VAL A 15 -14.17 -17.87 2.44
N THR A 16 -14.40 -18.63 3.51
CA THR A 16 -14.39 -18.07 4.86
C THR A 16 -12.95 -17.94 5.33
N LEU A 17 -12.48 -16.72 5.56
CA LEU A 17 -11.18 -16.47 6.16
C LEU A 17 -11.27 -16.73 7.66
N PRO A 18 -10.59 -17.76 8.20
CA PRO A 18 -10.62 -18.05 9.62
C PRO A 18 -9.88 -16.96 10.40
N VAL A 19 -10.45 -16.53 11.52
CA VAL A 19 -9.85 -15.49 12.36
C VAL A 19 -8.62 -16.05 13.07
N GLU A 20 -7.47 -15.39 12.90
CA GLU A 20 -6.26 -15.62 13.68
C GLU A 20 -6.16 -14.55 14.77
N LYS A 21 -5.49 -14.84 15.90
CA LYS A 21 -5.19 -13.79 16.90
C LYS A 21 -4.39 -12.69 16.19
N GLU A 22 -4.83 -11.44 16.35
CA GLU A 22 -4.28 -10.25 15.66
C GLU A 22 -4.62 -10.12 14.16
N SER A 23 -5.53 -10.94 13.61
CA SER A 23 -5.86 -10.82 12.18
C SER A 23 -6.62 -9.52 11.88
N THR A 24 -6.12 -8.80 10.88
CA THR A 24 -6.63 -7.52 10.37
C THR A 24 -7.70 -7.71 9.28
N VAL A 25 -8.37 -8.85 9.27
CA VAL A 25 -9.48 -9.12 8.34
C VAL A 25 -10.74 -8.43 8.86
N PHE A 26 -10.91 -7.16 8.46
CA PHE A 26 -12.05 -6.36 8.89
C PHE A 26 -13.31 -6.68 8.07
N PRO A 27 -14.47 -6.90 8.72
CA PRO A 27 -15.75 -6.93 8.04
C PRO A 27 -15.95 -5.65 7.21
N GLY A 28 -16.39 -5.79 5.96
CA GLY A 28 -16.69 -4.66 5.07
C GLY A 28 -15.49 -4.03 4.36
N LYS A 29 -14.26 -4.50 4.58
CA LYS A 29 -13.08 -4.02 3.83
C LYS A 29 -13.07 -4.61 2.41
N GLU A 30 -12.80 -3.76 1.42
CA GLU A 30 -12.60 -4.20 0.04
C GLU A 30 -11.18 -4.74 -0.16
N TYR A 31 -11.05 -5.73 -1.06
CA TYR A 31 -9.76 -6.33 -1.41
C TYR A 31 -9.62 -6.36 -2.93
N LEU A 32 -8.41 -6.09 -3.41
CA LEU A 32 -7.99 -6.43 -4.75
C LEU A 32 -7.69 -7.94 -4.81
N VAL A 33 -8.14 -8.60 -5.87
CA VAL A 33 -7.97 -10.04 -6.07
C VAL A 33 -6.98 -10.26 -7.20
N SER A 34 -5.91 -11.02 -6.93
CA SER A 34 -4.97 -11.48 -7.95
C SER A 34 -4.93 -13.01 -7.96
N TYR A 35 -4.88 -13.57 -9.18
CA TYR A 35 -4.79 -15.02 -9.42
C TYR A 35 -3.41 -15.34 -9.95
N GLY A 36 -2.69 -16.21 -9.25
CA GLY A 36 -1.44 -16.81 -9.73
C GLY A 36 -1.70 -18.01 -10.63
N ASP A 37 -0.75 -18.30 -11.51
CA ASP A 37 -0.82 -19.44 -12.44
C ASP A 37 -0.81 -20.81 -11.72
N ASP A 38 -0.30 -20.85 -10.49
CA ASP A 38 -0.27 -22.02 -9.60
C ASP A 38 -1.59 -22.24 -8.84
N GLY A 39 -2.61 -21.42 -9.10
CA GLY A 39 -3.87 -21.45 -8.37
C GLY A 39 -3.83 -20.70 -7.04
N THR A 40 -2.75 -19.99 -6.73
CA THR A 40 -2.68 -19.09 -5.58
C THR A 40 -3.64 -17.92 -5.76
N ILE A 41 -4.37 -17.57 -4.70
CA ILE A 41 -5.24 -16.39 -4.66
C ILE A 41 -4.63 -15.42 -3.65
N VAL A 42 -4.32 -14.21 -4.10
CA VAL A 42 -3.83 -13.12 -3.25
C VAL A 42 -4.94 -12.10 -3.05
N LEU A 43 -5.23 -11.80 -1.78
CA LEU A 43 -6.17 -10.75 -1.39
C LEU A 43 -5.38 -9.59 -0.78
N ILE A 44 -5.41 -8.45 -1.45
CA ILE A 44 -4.69 -7.24 -1.00
C ILE A 44 -5.72 -6.25 -0.47
N PRO A 45 -5.69 -5.88 0.82
CA PRO A 45 -6.63 -4.91 1.34
C PRO A 45 -6.50 -3.60 0.58
N LYS A 46 -7.60 -3.10 0.03
CA LYS A 46 -7.63 -1.77 -0.57
C LYS A 46 -7.45 -0.74 0.55
N ILE A 47 -6.51 0.18 0.36
CA ILE A 47 -6.36 1.36 1.19
C ILE A 47 -7.06 2.53 0.52
N GLU A 48 -7.52 3.48 1.31
CA GLU A 48 -8.00 4.75 0.79
C GLU A 48 -6.83 5.49 0.15
N ASP A 49 -7.10 6.23 -0.92
CA ASP A 49 -6.08 7.02 -1.58
C ASP A 49 -5.65 8.16 -0.64
N PRO A 50 -4.40 8.15 -0.13
CA PRO A 50 -3.93 9.18 0.78
C PRO A 50 -3.82 10.56 0.11
N PHE A 51 -3.95 10.63 -1.21
CA PHE A 51 -3.89 11.83 -2.02
C PHE A 51 -5.26 12.28 -2.56
N ALA A 52 -6.36 11.62 -2.20
CA ALA A 52 -7.69 11.96 -2.72
C ALA A 52 -8.10 13.42 -2.44
N ASP A 53 -7.72 13.94 -1.26
CA ASP A 53 -8.14 15.26 -0.78
C ASP A 53 -6.97 16.26 -0.64
N VAL A 54 -5.89 16.04 -1.38
CA VAL A 54 -4.68 16.89 -1.27
C VAL A 54 -4.65 17.93 -2.38
N ALA A 55 -4.32 19.18 -2.01
CA ALA A 55 -4.12 20.24 -2.98
C ALA A 55 -2.88 19.96 -3.84
N GLU A 56 -2.91 20.41 -5.09
CA GLU A 56 -1.74 20.37 -5.97
C GLU A 56 -0.56 21.10 -5.31
N GLY A 57 0.59 20.43 -5.21
CA GLY A 57 1.79 20.97 -4.55
C GLY A 57 1.84 20.81 -3.02
N ALA A 58 0.87 20.16 -2.38
CA ALA A 58 0.84 20.00 -0.91
C ALA A 58 2.03 19.24 -0.31
N PHE A 59 2.73 18.43 -1.11
CA PHE A 59 3.93 17.67 -0.70
C PHE A 59 5.20 18.15 -1.38
N TYR A 60 5.14 19.30 -2.06
CA TYR A 60 6.33 19.90 -2.65
C TYR A 60 7.10 20.63 -1.53
N GLU A 61 8.23 20.08 -1.11
CA GLU A 61 9.15 20.82 -0.23
C GLU A 61 9.86 21.91 -1.03
N SER A 62 9.93 23.11 -0.47
CA SER A 62 10.71 24.20 -1.06
C SER A 62 12.14 23.73 -1.30
N ASP A 63 12.68 24.02 -2.48
CA ASP A 63 14.05 23.64 -2.84
C ASP A 63 15.05 24.26 -1.83
N VAL A 64 15.58 23.44 -0.93
CA VAL A 64 16.52 23.87 0.12
C VAL A 64 17.82 24.42 -0.50
N TRP A 65 18.07 24.12 -1.77
CA TRP A 65 19.24 24.58 -2.52
C TRP A 65 19.07 25.97 -3.13
N GLU A 66 17.84 26.53 -3.16
CA GLU A 66 17.57 27.85 -3.78
C GLU A 66 18.36 28.98 -3.11
N ASN A 67 18.64 28.85 -1.80
CA ASN A 67 19.41 29.82 -1.02
C ASN A 67 20.82 29.35 -0.65
N MET A 68 21.28 28.21 -1.17
CA MET A 68 22.65 27.77 -0.89
C MET A 68 23.63 28.56 -1.77
N PRO A 69 24.57 29.32 -1.17
CA PRO A 69 25.58 30.01 -1.94
C PRO A 69 26.49 28.96 -2.61
N ALA A 70 26.70 29.08 -3.92
CA ALA A 70 27.65 28.26 -4.69
C ALA A 70 29.10 28.66 -4.37
N VAL A 71 29.50 28.58 -3.10
CA VAL A 71 30.83 28.97 -2.64
C VAL A 71 31.52 27.72 -2.11
N GLY A 72 32.44 27.20 -2.92
CA GLY A 72 33.40 26.20 -2.47
C GLY A 72 34.38 26.82 -1.48
N LYS A 73 34.73 26.07 -0.42
CA LYS A 73 35.81 26.45 0.50
C LYS A 73 37.14 26.02 -0.11
N GLU A 74 37.58 26.69 -1.17
CA GLU A 74 38.91 26.46 -1.71
C GLU A 74 39.94 26.95 -0.68
N VAL A 75 40.78 26.03 -0.21
CA VAL A 75 41.94 26.38 0.61
C VAL A 75 42.93 27.05 -0.33
N LEU A 76 43.16 28.34 -0.14
CA LEU A 76 44.28 29.01 -0.79
C LEU A 76 45.55 28.47 -0.16
N ASP A 77 46.36 27.76 -0.95
CA ASP A 77 47.72 27.39 -0.55
C ASP A 77 48.55 28.68 -0.46
N ASP A 78 49.02 29.01 0.75
CA ASP A 78 50.02 30.06 1.01
C ASP A 78 51.43 29.64 0.53
#